data_AF-A0A2D6W2G5-F1
#
_entry.id   AF-A0A2D6W2G5-F1
#
_cell.length_a   1.000
_cell.length_b   1.000
_cell.length_c   1.000
_cell.angle_alpha   90.00
_cell.angle_beta   90.00
_cell.angle_gamma   90.00
#
_symmetry.space_group_name_H-M   'P 1'
#
loop_
_entity.id
_entity.type
_entity.pdbx_description
1 polymer ?
#
loop_
_entity_poly.entity_id
_entity_poly.type
_entity_poly.pdbx_seq_one_letter_code
_entity_poly.pdbx_strand_id
1 'polypeptide(L)'
;MKYEIKPGANLRGADLEEAKLSGADLRKADLREANLYRANLQGADLRGANLYGAKLIGAYLRDILYNDKTQYSKGSILDNYIKEKEKGLLERFES
;
A
#
# COMPACT_ATOMS: atom_id res chain seq x y z
N MET A 1 14.12 -13.48 -3.75
CA MET A 1 14.25 -12.63 -4.96
C MET A 1 13.45 -11.36 -4.71
N LYS A 2 14.09 -10.20 -4.83
CA LYS A 2 13.42 -8.89 -4.70
C LYS A 2 12.87 -8.56 -6.08
N TYR A 3 11.55 -8.40 -6.22
CA TYR A 3 10.99 -7.88 -7.47
C TYR A 3 11.50 -6.44 -7.63
N GLU A 4 12.27 -6.17 -8.68
CA GLU A 4 12.74 -4.81 -8.98
C GLU A 4 11.62 -4.05 -9.68
N ILE A 5 10.68 -3.55 -8.89
CA ILE A 5 9.66 -2.63 -9.38
C ILE A 5 10.27 -1.23 -9.36
N LYS A 6 10.25 -0.58 -10.52
CA LYS A 6 10.75 0.81 -10.63
C LYS A 6 9.70 1.77 -10.05
N PRO A 7 10.12 2.84 -9.35
CA PRO A 7 9.23 3.95 -9.04
C PRO A 7 8.50 4.45 -10.27
N GLY A 8 7.21 4.70 -10.17
CA GLY A 8 6.36 5.10 -11.30
C GLY A 8 5.99 3.97 -12.24
N ALA A 9 6.25 2.70 -11.89
CA ALA A 9 5.84 1.57 -12.72
C ALA A 9 4.32 1.59 -12.95
N ASN A 10 3.93 1.29 -14.20
CA ASN A 10 2.53 1.01 -14.52
C ASN A 10 2.26 -0.46 -14.21
N LEU A 11 1.50 -0.69 -13.14
CA LEU A 11 1.05 -2.00 -12.66
C LEU A 11 -0.49 -2.04 -12.62
N ARG A 12 -1.15 -1.21 -13.43
CA ARG A 12 -2.59 -1.14 -13.48
C ARG A 12 -3.16 -2.50 -13.90
N GLY A 13 -4.07 -3.04 -13.10
CA GLY A 13 -4.69 -4.35 -13.32
C GLY A 13 -3.72 -5.53 -13.21
N ALA A 14 -2.48 -5.31 -12.75
CA ALA A 14 -1.50 -6.39 -12.62
C ALA A 14 -1.97 -7.44 -11.62
N ASP A 15 -1.70 -8.70 -11.92
CA ASP A 15 -1.88 -9.79 -10.98
C ASP A 15 -0.62 -9.92 -10.10
N LEU A 16 -0.75 -9.51 -8.85
CA LEU A 16 0.29 -9.50 -7.82
C LEU A 16 -0.18 -10.29 -6.59
N GLU A 17 -1.06 -11.27 -6.80
CA GLU A 17 -1.52 -12.19 -5.76
C GLU A 17 -0.33 -12.88 -5.07
N GLU A 18 -0.32 -12.86 -3.74
CA GLU A 18 0.73 -13.42 -2.89
C GLU A 18 2.15 -12.91 -3.20
N ALA A 19 2.27 -11.78 -3.91
CA ALA A 19 3.55 -11.22 -4.31
C ALA A 19 4.39 -10.82 -3.08
N LYS A 20 5.69 -11.13 -3.15
CA LYS A 20 6.67 -10.78 -2.10
C LYS A 20 7.23 -9.38 -2.37
N LEU A 21 6.50 -8.37 -1.92
CA LEU A 21 6.80 -6.94 -2.12
C LEU A 21 7.32 -6.24 -0.86
N SER A 22 7.81 -7.00 0.13
CA SER A 22 8.33 -6.41 1.36
C SER A 22 9.53 -5.51 1.07
N GLY A 23 9.48 -4.27 1.56
CA GLY A 23 10.49 -3.25 1.31
C GLY A 23 10.61 -2.83 -0.17
N ALA A 24 9.61 -3.13 -1.00
CA ALA A 24 9.60 -2.69 -2.39
C ALA A 24 9.45 -1.17 -2.50
N ASP A 25 10.15 -0.59 -3.48
CA ASP A 25 9.98 0.81 -3.84
C ASP A 25 8.85 0.94 -4.87
N LEU A 26 7.66 1.26 -4.38
CA LEU A 26 6.44 1.44 -5.17
C LEU A 26 6.06 2.92 -5.30
N ARG A 27 7.01 3.83 -5.05
CA ARG A 27 6.75 5.27 -5.10
C ARG A 27 6.18 5.65 -6.46
N LYS A 28 5.08 6.40 -6.46
CA LYS A 28 4.38 6.87 -7.67
C LYS A 28 3.87 5.76 -8.61
N ALA A 29 3.89 4.49 -8.21
CA ALA A 29 3.40 3.40 -9.05
C ALA A 29 1.89 3.54 -9.30
N ASP A 30 1.46 3.19 -10.51
CA ASP A 30 0.04 3.03 -10.83
C ASP A 30 -0.37 1.60 -10.54
N LEU A 31 -1.04 1.37 -9.41
CA LEU A 31 -1.55 0.08 -8.93
C LEU A 31 -3.08 0.01 -9.03
N ARG A 32 -3.70 0.87 -9.84
CA ARG A 32 -5.16 0.88 -10.00
C ARG A 32 -5.63 -0.50 -10.43
N GLU A 33 -6.70 -0.99 -9.80
CA GLU A 33 -7.32 -2.29 -10.13
C GLU A 33 -6.39 -3.51 -9.98
N ALA A 34 -5.18 -3.37 -9.44
CA ALA A 34 -4.25 -4.48 -9.27
C ALA A 34 -4.78 -5.52 -8.26
N ASN A 35 -4.53 -6.80 -8.54
CA ASN A 35 -4.80 -7.86 -7.58
C ASN A 35 -3.63 -7.97 -6.61
N LEU A 36 -3.78 -7.48 -5.38
CA LEU A 36 -2.78 -7.58 -4.29
C LEU A 36 -3.27 -8.53 -3.20
N TYR A 37 -4.15 -9.49 -3.55
CA TYR A 37 -4.66 -10.47 -2.59
C TYR A 37 -3.51 -11.18 -1.89
N ARG A 38 -3.48 -11.13 -0.55
CA ARG A 38 -2.40 -11.71 0.28
C ARG A 38 -0.97 -11.26 -0.05
N ALA A 39 -0.79 -10.18 -0.82
CA ALA A 39 0.53 -9.67 -1.13
C ALA A 39 1.25 -9.21 0.16
N ASN A 40 2.53 -9.52 0.28
CA ASN A 40 3.34 -9.01 1.37
C ASN A 40 3.90 -7.64 1.01
N LEU A 41 3.28 -6.57 1.53
CA LEU A 41 3.70 -5.17 1.34
C LEU A 41 4.43 -4.62 2.57
N GLN A 42 4.89 -5.47 3.49
CA GLN A 42 5.51 -5.02 4.74
C GLN A 42 6.71 -4.11 4.45
N GLY A 43 6.69 -2.87 4.95
CA GLY A 43 7.76 -1.90 4.74
C GLY A 43 7.84 -1.32 3.31
N ALA A 44 6.87 -1.61 2.44
CA ALA A 44 6.86 -1.07 1.08
C ALA A 44 6.65 0.45 1.09
N ASP A 45 7.30 1.14 0.14
CA ASP A 45 7.17 2.57 -0.03
C ASP A 45 6.09 2.90 -1.07
N LEU A 46 4.90 3.27 -0.59
CA LEU A 46 3.72 3.61 -1.38
C LEU A 46 3.53 5.13 -1.53
N ARG A 47 4.53 5.95 -1.20
CA ARG A 47 4.40 7.42 -1.28
C ARG A 47 4.09 7.85 -2.72
N GLY A 48 2.95 8.51 -2.89
CA GLY A 48 2.45 8.94 -4.20
C GLY A 48 1.90 7.84 -5.11
N ALA A 49 1.82 6.59 -4.67
CA ALA A 49 1.23 5.49 -5.45
C ALA A 49 -0.29 5.66 -5.58
N ASN A 50 -0.87 5.14 -6.67
CA ASN A 50 -2.32 5.12 -6.88
C ASN A 50 -2.86 3.70 -6.78
N LEU A 51 -3.65 3.42 -5.73
CA LEU A 51 -4.24 2.12 -5.44
C LEU A 51 -5.78 2.10 -5.59
N TYR A 52 -6.37 3.03 -6.36
CA TYR A 52 -7.82 3.00 -6.57
C TYR A 52 -8.28 1.66 -7.17
N GLY A 53 -9.21 1.00 -6.48
CA GLY A 53 -9.74 -0.30 -6.91
C GLY A 53 -8.80 -1.50 -6.71
N ALA A 54 -7.62 -1.32 -6.12
CA ALA A 54 -6.72 -2.43 -5.83
C ALA A 54 -7.33 -3.39 -4.81
N LYS A 55 -7.19 -4.70 -5.04
CA LYS A 55 -7.69 -5.75 -4.13
C LYS A 55 -6.65 -6.05 -3.06
N LEU A 56 -6.86 -5.55 -1.85
CA LEU A 56 -5.90 -5.69 -0.73
C LEU A 56 -6.32 -6.73 0.33
N ILE A 57 -7.29 -7.59 0.03
CA ILE A 57 -7.78 -8.58 1.00
C ILE A 57 -6.63 -9.50 1.41
N GLY A 58 -6.34 -9.55 2.71
CA GLY A 58 -5.25 -10.34 3.28
C GLY A 58 -3.85 -9.77 3.04
N ALA A 59 -3.70 -8.60 2.41
CA ALA A 59 -2.40 -8.00 2.19
C ALA A 59 -1.74 -7.58 3.52
N TYR A 60 -0.43 -7.77 3.62
CA TYR A 60 0.34 -7.42 4.81
C TYR A 60 0.85 -5.98 4.68
N LEU A 61 0.17 -5.03 5.34
CA LEU A 61 0.44 -3.58 5.23
C LEU A 61 1.32 -3.01 6.36
N ARG A 62 1.90 -3.85 7.22
CA ARG A 62 2.68 -3.35 8.37
C ARG A 62 3.86 -2.49 7.90
N ASP A 63 4.05 -1.35 8.55
CA ASP A 63 5.18 -0.44 8.34
C ASP A 63 5.31 0.11 6.91
N ILE A 64 4.24 0.08 6.11
CA ILE A 64 4.23 0.78 4.82
C ILE A 64 4.52 2.27 5.01
N LEU A 65 5.20 2.86 4.03
CA LEU A 65 5.37 4.30 3.95
C LEU A 65 4.32 4.87 3.00
N TYR A 66 3.56 5.85 3.47
CA TYR A 66 2.53 6.55 2.70
C TYR A 66 2.61 8.05 2.99
N ASN A 67 1.96 8.86 2.17
CA ASN A 67 1.84 10.29 2.40
C ASN A 67 0.52 10.84 1.85
N ASP A 68 0.34 12.16 1.98
CA ASP A 68 -0.76 12.95 1.42
C ASP A 68 -1.02 12.72 -0.08
N LYS A 69 -0.01 12.26 -0.82
CA LYS A 69 -0.10 11.95 -2.25
C LYS A 69 -0.48 10.52 -2.55
N THR A 70 -0.43 9.61 -1.58
CA THR A 70 -0.87 8.23 -1.77
C THR A 70 -2.38 8.20 -1.98
N GLN A 71 -2.84 7.60 -3.07
CA GLN A 71 -4.25 7.62 -3.47
C GLN A 71 -4.87 6.24 -3.28
N TYR A 72 -6.06 6.19 -2.70
CA TYR A 72 -6.81 4.95 -2.42
C TYR A 72 -8.29 5.25 -2.25
N SER A 73 -9.13 4.22 -2.39
CA SER A 73 -10.57 4.34 -2.19
C SER A 73 -10.91 4.56 -0.73
N LYS A 74 -11.82 5.49 -0.43
CA LYS A 74 -12.42 5.64 0.90
C LYS A 74 -13.13 4.34 1.30
N GLY A 75 -12.97 3.91 2.55
CA GLY A 75 -13.48 2.62 3.06
C GLY A 75 -12.68 1.39 2.60
N SER A 76 -11.58 1.58 1.87
CA SER A 76 -10.68 0.47 1.54
C SER A 76 -9.92 -0.02 2.77
N ILE A 77 -9.29 -1.19 2.64
CA ILE A 77 -8.39 -1.74 3.66
C ILE A 77 -7.25 -0.76 3.96
N LEU A 78 -6.69 -0.11 2.93
CA LEU A 78 -5.64 0.88 3.12
C LEU A 78 -6.14 2.13 3.85
N ASP A 79 -7.35 2.60 3.53
CA ASP A 79 -7.99 3.72 4.24
C ASP A 79 -8.19 3.41 5.73
N ASN A 80 -8.69 2.21 6.05
CA ASN A 80 -8.88 1.78 7.44
C ASN A 80 -7.54 1.65 8.18
N TYR A 81 -6.53 1.03 7.55
CA TYR A 81 -5.19 0.90 8.12
C TYR A 81 -4.57 2.26 8.48
N ILE A 82 -4.68 3.23 7.58
CA ILE A 82 -4.13 4.58 7.78
C ILE A 82 -4.84 5.29 8.93
N LYS A 83 -6.17 5.23 8.97
CA LYS A 83 -6.97 5.83 10.06
C LYS A 83 -6.65 5.23 11.43
N GLU A 84 -6.49 3.91 11.50
CA GLU A 84 -6.11 3.23 12.74
C GLU A 84 -4.71 3.64 13.21
N LYS A 85 -3.75 3.77 12.28
CA LYS A 85 -2.40 4.25 12.58
C LYS A 85 -2.39 5.70 13.07
N GLU A 86 -3.14 6.58 12.43
CA GLU A 86 -3.25 7.99 12.82
C GLU A 86 -3.93 8.14 14.17
N LYS A 87 -5.02 7.42 14.42
CA LYS A 87 -5.68 7.39 15.73
C LYS A 87 -4.74 6.92 16.84
N GLY A 88 -4.02 5.83 16.61
CA GLY A 88 -3.05 5.30 17.57
C GLY A 88 -1.81 6.18 17.77
N LEU A 89 -1.54 7.13 16.87
CA LEU A 89 -0.53 8.18 17.09
C LEU A 89 -1.10 9.30 17.97
N LEU A 90 -2.32 9.75 17.71
CA LEU A 90 -2.98 10.80 18.50
C LEU A 90 -3.13 10.38 19.96
N GLU A 91 -3.56 9.15 20.23
CA GLU A 91 -3.70 8.62 21.60
C GLU A 91 -2.39 8.57 22.40
N ARG A 92 -1.23 8.56 21.73
CA ARG A 92 0.10 8.58 22.38
C ARG A 92 0.56 9.97 22.80
N PHE A 93 -0.06 11.02 22.24
CA PHE A 93 0.26 12.42 22.58
C PHE A 93 -0.73 13.00 23.59
N GLU A 94 -1.84 12.31 23.85
CA GLU A 94 -2.87 12.69 24.83
C GLU A 94 -2.70 12.00 26.21
N SER A 95 -1.68 11.15 26.37
CA SER A 95 -1.31 10.43 27.61
C SER A 95 -0.10 11.03 28.30
#